data_AF-A0A534MYQ0-F1
#
_entry.id   AF-A0A534MYQ0-F1
#
_cell.length_a   1.000
_cell.length_b   1.000
_cell.length_c   1.000
_cell.angle_alpha   90.00
_cell.angle_beta   90.00
_cell.angle_gamma   90.00
#
_symmetry.space_group_name_H-M   'P 1'
#
loop_
_entity.id
_entity.type
_entity.pdbx_description
1 polymer ?
#
loop_
_entity_poly.entity_id
_entity_poly.type
_entity_poly.pdbx_seq_one_letter_code
_entity_poly.pdbx_strand_id
1 'polypeptide(L)'
;MPGEKIDFKVRVLKDDFTPAAQATVRLRVIGPEGEPTTVEAFPDKEEGDYRAEFTPTKEGSYRLEAEAQLAGKILGKDRKSFRVVFPYGETEDGRPRPELLKKIAEKSQGEFIPISEWNGKSLERIESQLAAHSPSEIVESRQIRLWSSLWTFSLILLLLCIEWWLRRKWGLV
;
A
#
# COMPACT_ATOMS: atom_id res chain seq x y z
N MET A 1 -14.74 13.03 5.88
CA MET A 1 -13.46 13.67 6.24
C MET A 1 -13.35 13.79 7.76
N PRO A 2 -12.17 14.03 8.35
CA PRO A 2 -12.11 14.43 9.76
C PRO A 2 -12.99 15.68 9.98
N GLY A 3 -13.85 15.65 11.01
CA GLY A 3 -14.81 16.72 11.30
C GLY A 3 -16.12 16.67 10.50
N GLU A 4 -16.26 15.76 9.53
CA GLU A 4 -17.50 15.57 8.77
C GLU A 4 -18.36 14.48 9.39
N LYS A 5 -19.67 14.70 9.47
CA LYS A 5 -20.61 13.70 10.00
C LYS A 5 -20.73 12.52 9.03
N ILE A 6 -20.57 11.31 9.56
CA ILE A 6 -20.79 10.07 8.83
C ILE A 6 -22.08 9.42 9.37
N ASP A 7 -23.01 9.16 8.46
CA ASP A 7 -24.23 8.40 8.75
C ASP A 7 -23.97 6.90 8.58
N PHE A 8 -24.17 6.14 9.66
CA PHE A 8 -24.23 4.69 9.63
C PHE A 8 -25.69 4.23 9.57
N LYS A 9 -25.96 3.28 8.68
CA LYS A 9 -27.24 2.56 8.63
C LYS A 9 -27.04 1.11 8.98
N VAL A 10 -27.87 0.60 9.86
CA VAL A 10 -27.84 -0.78 10.36
C VAL A 10 -29.23 -1.36 10.17
N ARG A 11 -29.32 -2.47 9.43
CA ARG A 11 -30.56 -3.21 9.25
C ARG A 11 -30.53 -4.47 10.10
N VAL A 12 -31.49 -4.60 11.00
CA VAL A 12 -31.60 -5.73 11.93
C VAL A 12 -32.76 -6.61 11.49
N LEU A 13 -32.46 -7.87 11.24
CA LEU A 13 -33.42 -8.91 10.87
C LEU A 13 -33.49 -9.96 11.98
N LYS A 14 -34.65 -10.61 12.11
CA LYS A 14 -34.86 -11.78 12.95
C LYS A 14 -34.38 -13.05 12.22
N ASP A 15 -34.42 -14.18 12.93
CA ASP A 15 -34.02 -15.50 12.40
C ASP A 15 -34.85 -15.92 11.16
N ASP A 16 -36.05 -15.37 10.98
CA ASP A 16 -36.95 -15.59 9.84
C ASP A 16 -36.79 -14.54 8.72
N PHE A 17 -35.74 -13.72 8.77
CA PHE A 17 -35.46 -12.59 7.86
C PHE A 17 -36.52 -11.48 7.87
N THR A 18 -37.45 -11.47 8.83
CA THR A 18 -38.35 -10.33 9.01
C THR A 18 -37.65 -9.21 9.78
N PRO A 19 -38.00 -7.93 9.54
CA PRO A 19 -37.38 -6.83 10.25
C PRO A 19 -37.61 -6.88 11.76
N ALA A 20 -36.57 -6.59 12.54
CA ALA A 20 -36.63 -6.57 13.99
C ALA A 20 -36.97 -5.18 14.53
N ALA A 21 -38.25 -4.96 14.80
CA ALA A 21 -38.71 -3.80 15.57
C ALA A 21 -38.16 -3.84 17.01
N GLN A 22 -37.84 -2.67 17.56
CA GLN A 22 -37.44 -2.47 18.96
C GLN A 22 -36.17 -3.25 19.38
N ALA A 23 -35.31 -3.58 18.44
CA ALA A 23 -33.98 -4.09 18.73
C ALA A 23 -33.10 -2.96 19.31
N THR A 24 -32.34 -3.27 20.34
CA THR A 24 -31.28 -2.39 20.84
C THR A 24 -30.02 -2.62 20.02
N VAL A 25 -29.57 -1.60 19.29
CA VAL A 25 -28.35 -1.64 18.49
C VAL A 25 -27.26 -0.84 19.18
N ARG A 26 -26.16 -1.51 19.54
CA ARG A 26 -24.96 -0.88 20.09
C ARG A 26 -23.89 -0.82 19.02
N LEU A 27 -23.39 0.38 18.74
CA LEU A 27 -22.28 0.59 17.82
C LEU A 27 -21.03 1.00 18.59
N ARG A 28 -19.89 0.42 18.22
CA ARG A 28 -18.58 0.77 18.74
C ARG A 28 -17.67 1.13 17.59
N VAL A 29 -17.10 2.32 17.63
CA VAL A 29 -16.17 2.81 16.63
C VAL A 29 -14.77 2.83 17.26
N ILE A 30 -13.86 2.02 16.71
CA ILE A 30 -12.46 1.98 17.11
C ILE A 30 -11.66 2.80 16.11
N GLY A 31 -11.07 3.89 16.57
CA GLY A 31 -10.20 4.74 15.76
C GLY A 31 -8.75 4.27 15.70
N PRO A 32 -7.89 5.03 15.01
CA PRO A 32 -6.45 4.73 14.91
C PRO A 32 -5.73 4.74 16.26
N GLU A 33 -6.28 5.42 17.28
CA GLU A 33 -5.72 5.46 18.64
C GLU A 33 -6.07 4.21 19.46
N GLY A 34 -6.91 3.32 18.93
CA GLY A 34 -7.29 2.07 19.57
C GLY A 34 -8.39 2.17 20.63
N GLU A 35 -8.75 3.38 21.08
CA GLU A 35 -9.84 3.58 22.03
C GLU A 35 -11.22 3.41 21.36
N PRO A 36 -12.10 2.54 21.89
CA PRO A 36 -13.45 2.35 21.36
C PRO A 36 -14.39 3.46 21.84
N THR A 37 -15.01 4.19 20.90
CA THR A 37 -16.09 5.14 21.17
C THR A 37 -17.43 4.45 20.96
N THR A 38 -18.30 4.48 21.96
CA THR A 38 -19.68 3.96 21.83
C THR A 38 -20.55 5.00 21.14
N VAL A 39 -21.30 4.58 20.13
CA VAL A 39 -22.26 5.40 19.40
C VAL A 39 -23.64 4.77 19.55
N GLU A 40 -24.61 5.57 19.99
CA GLU A 40 -25.99 5.13 20.07
C GLU A 40 -26.65 5.17 18.69
N ALA A 41 -27.42 4.12 18.38
CA ALA A 41 -28.20 4.04 17.16
C ALA A 41 -29.68 4.26 17.48
N PHE A 42 -30.35 5.03 16.62
CA PHE A 42 -31.76 5.39 16.73
C PHE A 42 -32.56 4.70 15.62
N PRO A 43 -33.83 4.32 15.84
CA PRO A 43 -34.68 3.80 14.77
C PRO A 43 -34.82 4.80 13.60
N ASP A 44 -34.75 4.33 12.36
CA ASP A 44 -35.00 5.11 11.14
C ASP A 44 -36.45 4.89 10.65
N LYS A 45 -36.78 5.35 9.44
CA LYS A 45 -38.14 5.34 8.87
C LYS A 45 -38.74 3.95 8.65
N GLU A 46 -37.92 2.96 8.31
CA GLU A 46 -38.37 1.58 8.07
C GLU A 46 -38.19 0.74 9.33
N GLU A 47 -39.13 -0.18 9.57
CA GLU A 47 -39.03 -1.12 10.68
C GLU A 47 -37.77 -1.99 10.52
N GLY A 48 -36.99 -2.15 11.58
CA GLY A 48 -35.71 -2.86 11.56
C GLY A 48 -34.51 -2.05 11.07
N ASP A 49 -34.71 -0.82 10.57
CA ASP A 49 -33.62 0.08 10.24
C ASP A 49 -33.26 1.00 11.40
N TYR A 50 -31.95 1.15 11.63
CA TYR A 50 -31.39 2.02 12.66
C TYR A 50 -30.31 2.90 12.04
N ARG A 51 -30.25 4.16 12.47
CA ARG A 51 -29.25 5.14 12.05
C ARG A 51 -28.42 5.60 13.23
N ALA A 52 -27.13 5.82 12.99
CA ALA A 52 -26.23 6.48 13.94
C ALA A 52 -25.37 7.51 13.23
N GLU A 53 -25.05 8.59 13.93
CA GLU A 53 -24.14 9.63 13.45
C GLU A 53 -22.81 9.55 14.20
N PHE A 54 -21.70 9.57 13.47
CA PHE A 54 -20.38 9.65 14.07
C PHE A 54 -19.52 10.68 13.33
N THR A 55 -18.79 11.49 14.08
CA THR A 55 -17.85 12.48 13.52
C THR A 55 -16.43 12.05 13.86
N PRO A 56 -15.64 11.53 12.90
CA PRO A 56 -14.25 11.19 13.14
C PRO A 56 -13.43 12.45 13.39
N THR A 57 -12.58 12.43 14.42
CA THR A 57 -11.73 13.57 14.79
C THR A 57 -10.34 13.53 14.17
N LYS A 58 -9.87 12.34 13.74
CA LYS A 58 -8.53 12.14 13.18
C LYS A 58 -8.60 11.42 11.84
N GLU A 59 -7.55 11.56 11.04
CA GLU A 59 -7.34 10.72 9.88
C GLU A 59 -6.83 9.33 10.29
N GLY A 60 -7.16 8.31 9.50
CA GLY A 60 -6.70 6.95 9.74
C GLY A 60 -7.74 5.89 9.40
N SER A 61 -7.40 4.63 9.73
CA SER A 61 -8.30 3.50 9.57
C SER A 61 -9.20 3.39 10.80
N TYR A 62 -10.50 3.35 10.58
CA TYR A 62 -11.52 3.17 11.59
C TYR A 62 -12.21 1.83 11.41
N ARG A 63 -12.69 1.29 12.53
CA ARG A 63 -13.45 0.06 12.58
C ARG A 63 -14.75 0.27 13.32
N LEU A 64 -15.85 -0.07 12.66
CA LEU A 64 -17.19 -0.12 13.22
C LEU A 64 -17.50 -1.56 13.63
N GLU A 65 -17.91 -1.76 14.87
CA GLU A 65 -18.53 -3.00 15.37
C GLU A 65 -19.98 -2.71 15.73
N ALA A 66 -20.90 -3.50 15.20
CA ALA A 66 -22.32 -3.43 15.49
C ALA A 66 -22.76 -4.69 16.25
N GLU A 67 -23.54 -4.51 17.30
CA GLU A 67 -24.19 -5.60 18.02
C GLU A 67 -25.67 -5.27 18.21
N ALA A 68 -26.55 -6.15 17.71
CA ALA A 68 -27.99 -6.01 17.82
C ALA A 68 -28.53 -7.03 18.83
N GLN A 69 -29.41 -6.57 19.73
CA GLN A 69 -30.05 -7.39 20.75
C GLN A 69 -31.56 -7.12 20.77
N LEU A 70 -32.37 -8.16 20.98
CA LEU A 70 -33.82 -8.04 21.14
C LEU A 70 -34.24 -8.83 22.39
N ALA A 71 -34.91 -8.16 23.34
CA ALA A 71 -35.34 -8.75 24.61
C ALA A 71 -34.23 -9.54 25.36
N GLY A 72 -32.99 -9.05 25.30
CA GLY A 72 -31.82 -9.69 25.94
C GLY A 72 -31.16 -10.81 25.14
N LYS A 73 -31.72 -11.23 23.99
CA LYS A 73 -31.08 -12.17 23.05
C LYS A 73 -30.26 -11.38 22.02
N ILE A 74 -29.00 -11.77 21.82
CA ILE A 74 -28.18 -11.23 20.72
C ILE A 74 -28.73 -11.78 19.40
N LEU A 75 -29.13 -10.90 18.48
CA LEU A 75 -29.59 -11.25 17.14
C LEU A 75 -28.42 -11.39 16.17
N GLY A 76 -27.39 -10.56 16.32
CA GLY A 76 -26.23 -10.60 15.43
C GLY A 76 -25.13 -9.61 15.80
N LYS A 77 -23.96 -9.84 15.21
CA LYS A 77 -22.79 -8.97 15.29
C LYS A 77 -22.21 -8.77 13.90
N ASP A 78 -21.85 -7.55 13.55
CA ASP A 78 -21.19 -7.24 12.28
C ASP A 78 -20.02 -6.28 12.50
N ARG A 79 -19.05 -6.31 11.57
CA ARG A 79 -17.86 -5.47 11.62
C ARG A 79 -17.53 -4.94 10.24
N LYS A 80 -17.43 -3.61 10.14
CA LYS A 80 -16.98 -2.90 8.94
C LYS A 80 -15.75 -2.06 9.24
N SER A 81 -14.89 -1.90 8.23
CA SER A 81 -13.74 -0.99 8.32
C SER A 81 -13.88 0.09 7.26
N PHE A 82 -13.55 1.32 7.62
CA PHE A 82 -13.55 2.45 6.70
C PHE A 82 -12.31 3.32 6.98
N ARG A 83 -11.89 4.11 5.99
CA ARG A 83 -10.73 4.98 6.13
C ARG A 83 -11.18 6.43 6.05
N VAL A 84 -10.72 7.23 7.00
CA VAL A 84 -10.92 8.68 7.02
C VAL A 84 -9.62 9.31 6.56
N VAL A 85 -9.68 10.05 5.45
CA VAL A 85 -8.53 10.78 4.89
C VAL A 85 -8.88 12.26 4.79
N PHE A 86 -7.87 13.13 4.91
CA PHE A 86 -8.03 14.49 4.42
C PHE A 86 -8.14 14.46 2.88
N PRO A 87 -9.03 15.27 2.29
CA PRO A 87 -8.94 15.53 0.87
C PRO A 87 -7.60 16.23 0.62
N TYR A 88 -6.65 15.53 0.04
CA TYR A 88 -5.48 16.20 -0.51
C TYR A 88 -5.98 17.01 -1.70
N GLY A 89 -5.87 18.34 -1.62
CA GLY A 89 -6.32 19.27 -2.65
C GLY A 89 -5.55 19.16 -3.98
N GLU A 90 -4.78 18.09 -4.21
CA GLU A 90 -4.13 17.82 -5.49
C GLU A 90 -5.15 17.70 -6.63
N THR A 91 -6.36 17.23 -6.33
CA THR A 91 -7.47 17.18 -7.31
C THR A 91 -8.15 18.55 -7.49
N GLU A 92 -8.04 19.46 -6.52
CA GLU A 92 -8.66 20.80 -6.57
C GLU A 92 -7.75 21.85 -7.23
N ASP A 93 -6.42 21.73 -7.04
CA ASP A 93 -5.41 22.65 -7.57
C ASP A 93 -4.30 21.88 -8.28
N GLY A 94 -4.54 21.54 -9.55
CA GLY A 94 -3.57 20.89 -10.44
C GLY A 94 -2.53 21.84 -11.04
N ARG A 95 -2.39 23.07 -10.54
CA ARG A 95 -1.42 24.03 -11.08
C ARG A 95 0.00 23.68 -10.59
N PRO A 96 1.02 23.77 -11.46
CA PRO A 96 2.39 23.64 -11.02
C PRO A 96 2.70 24.74 -9.99
N ARG A 97 3.53 24.42 -8.99
CA ARG A 97 4.04 25.37 -7.99
C ARG A 97 5.54 25.57 -8.21
N PRO A 98 5.96 26.48 -9.12
CA PRO A 98 7.37 26.61 -9.52
C PRO A 98 8.31 26.86 -8.34
N GLU A 99 7.88 27.68 -7.37
CA GLU A 99 8.65 27.97 -6.16
C GLU A 99 8.93 26.73 -5.31
N LEU A 100 7.96 25.82 -5.20
CA LEU A 100 8.13 24.55 -4.47
C LEU A 100 9.06 23.61 -5.25
N LEU A 101 8.84 23.48 -6.55
CA LEU A 101 9.64 22.63 -7.42
C LEU A 101 11.11 23.07 -7.45
N LYS A 102 11.36 24.39 -7.47
CA LYS A 102 12.70 24.96 -7.37
C LYS A 102 13.37 24.64 -6.04
N LYS A 103 12.65 24.79 -4.91
CA LYS A 103 13.17 24.41 -3.58
C LYS A 103 13.49 22.91 -3.47
N ILE A 104 12.69 22.05 -4.10
CA ILE A 104 12.95 20.61 -4.15
C ILE A 104 14.24 20.35 -4.92
N ALA A 105 14.39 20.94 -6.11
CA ALA A 105 15.59 20.81 -6.94
C ALA A 105 16.85 21.26 -6.19
N GLU A 106 16.81 22.43 -5.54
CA GLU A 106 17.93 22.94 -4.73
C GLU A 106 18.35 21.97 -3.61
N LYS A 107 17.37 21.38 -2.91
CA LYS A 107 17.64 20.41 -1.83
C LYS A 107 18.11 19.05 -2.34
N SER A 108 17.64 18.62 -3.51
CA SER A 108 18.02 17.34 -4.12
C SER A 108 19.29 17.43 -4.96
N GLN A 109 19.95 18.60 -5.01
CA GLN A 109 21.06 18.89 -5.94
C GLN A 109 20.66 18.66 -7.41
N GLY A 110 19.38 18.80 -7.73
CA GLY A 110 18.84 18.72 -9.08
C GLY A 110 18.64 20.10 -9.70
N GLU A 111 18.23 20.13 -10.96
CA GLU A 111 17.90 21.35 -11.69
C GLU A 111 16.38 21.44 -11.93
N PHE A 112 15.79 22.61 -11.68
CA PHE A 112 14.40 22.90 -12.06
C PHE A 112 14.36 23.50 -13.46
N ILE A 113 13.69 22.83 -14.39
CA ILE A 113 13.47 23.31 -15.77
C ILE A 113 12.00 23.69 -15.93
N PRO A 114 11.66 24.98 -16.09
CA PRO A 114 10.28 25.40 -16.29
C PRO A 114 9.78 24.96 -17.68
N ILE A 115 8.49 24.65 -17.78
CA ILE A 115 7.87 24.19 -19.04
C ILE A 115 8.01 25.19 -20.19
N SER A 116 8.11 26.50 -19.88
CA SER A 116 8.34 27.57 -20.85
C SER A 116 9.73 27.51 -21.50
N GLU A 117 10.71 26.90 -20.83
CA GLU A 117 12.08 26.76 -21.32
C GLU A 117 12.33 25.40 -21.96
N TRP A 118 11.36 24.48 -21.89
CA TRP A 118 11.46 23.13 -22.44
C TRP A 118 11.69 23.15 -23.95
N ASN A 119 12.87 22.71 -24.37
CA ASN A 119 13.30 22.61 -25.77
C ASN A 119 14.36 21.51 -25.94
N GLY A 120 14.83 21.28 -27.16
CA GLY A 120 15.89 20.30 -27.43
C GLY A 120 17.21 20.57 -26.68
N LYS A 121 17.53 21.82 -26.36
CA LYS A 121 18.72 22.19 -25.58
C LYS A 121 18.58 21.88 -24.09
N SER A 122 17.34 21.77 -23.60
CA SER A 122 17.06 21.35 -22.22
C SER A 122 17.47 19.89 -22.02
N LEU A 123 17.27 19.06 -23.05
CA LEU A 123 17.71 17.67 -23.05
C LEU A 123 19.24 17.56 -23.01
N GLU A 124 19.94 18.34 -23.84
CA GLU A 124 21.42 18.41 -23.82
C GLU A 124 21.95 18.85 -22.45
N ARG A 125 21.27 19.79 -21.78
CA ARG A 125 21.65 20.22 -20.42
C ARG A 125 21.49 19.09 -19.42
N ILE A 126 20.37 18.35 -19.45
CA ILE A 126 20.15 17.17 -18.59
C ILE A 126 21.23 16.11 -18.83
N GLU A 127 21.56 15.82 -20.09
CA GLU A 127 22.60 14.86 -20.46
C GLU A 127 23.97 15.27 -19.90
N SER A 128 24.33 16.55 -20.00
CA SER A 128 25.60 17.08 -19.47
C SER A 128 25.69 16.99 -17.94
N GLN A 129 24.60 17.26 -17.23
CA GLN A 129 24.50 17.14 -15.77
C GLN A 129 24.60 15.68 -15.34
N LEU A 130 23.90 14.78 -16.04
CA LEU A 130 23.92 13.36 -15.74
C LEU A 130 25.32 12.75 -15.96
N ALA A 131 26.01 13.16 -17.03
CA ALA A 131 27.38 12.75 -17.29
C ALA A 131 28.38 13.25 -16.23
N ALA A 132 28.12 14.42 -15.62
CA ALA A 132 28.95 14.97 -14.54
C ALA A 132 28.73 14.28 -13.19
N HIS A 133 27.48 13.91 -12.87
CA HIS A 133 27.11 13.30 -11.59
C HIS A 133 27.15 11.77 -11.58
N SER A 134 27.10 11.15 -12.74
CA SER A 134 27.28 9.73 -12.95
C SER A 134 28.32 9.57 -14.04
N PRO A 135 29.64 9.56 -13.72
CA PRO A 135 30.59 8.95 -14.63
C PRO A 135 30.02 7.57 -14.88
N SER A 136 29.69 7.31 -16.14
CA SER A 136 29.07 6.09 -16.59
C SER A 136 30.07 4.95 -16.38
N GLU A 137 30.27 4.52 -15.14
CA GLU A 137 30.61 3.14 -14.87
C GLU A 137 29.32 2.38 -15.16
N ILE A 138 29.09 2.18 -16.46
CA ILE A 138 28.22 1.14 -16.94
C ILE A 138 28.83 -0.10 -16.33
N VAL A 139 28.33 -0.50 -15.16
CA VAL A 139 28.60 -1.81 -14.60
C VAL A 139 27.84 -2.75 -15.51
N GLU A 140 28.39 -3.01 -16.70
CA GLU A 140 28.04 -4.18 -17.46
C GLU A 140 28.42 -5.36 -16.58
N SER A 141 27.46 -5.82 -15.78
CA SER A 141 27.60 -7.07 -15.05
C SER A 141 27.56 -8.19 -16.08
N ARG A 142 28.69 -8.44 -16.74
CA ARG A 142 28.83 -9.53 -17.71
C ARG A 142 28.86 -10.84 -16.93
N GLN A 143 27.69 -11.42 -16.71
CA GLN A 143 27.55 -12.74 -16.11
C GLN A 143 28.02 -13.79 -17.11
N ILE A 144 29.31 -14.13 -17.07
CA ILE A 144 29.86 -15.22 -17.86
C ILE A 144 29.43 -16.54 -17.20
N ARG A 145 28.57 -17.31 -17.87
CA ARG A 145 28.18 -18.65 -17.39
C ARG A 145 29.35 -19.61 -17.62
N LEU A 146 30.18 -19.78 -16.59
CA LEU A 146 31.31 -20.71 -16.62
C LEU A 146 30.88 -22.17 -16.88
N TRP A 147 29.64 -22.52 -16.51
CA TRP A 147 29.05 -23.86 -16.75
C TRP A 147 28.70 -24.15 -18.21
N SER A 148 28.52 -23.13 -19.06
CA SER A 148 28.22 -23.33 -20.49
C SER A 148 29.45 -23.28 -21.38
N SER A 149 30.65 -23.13 -20.82
CA SER A 149 31.90 -23.15 -21.58
C SER A 149 32.37 -24.59 -21.80
N LEU A 150 32.64 -24.95 -23.04
CA LEU A 150 33.21 -26.28 -23.38
C LEU A 150 34.52 -26.55 -22.64
N TRP A 151 35.31 -25.50 -22.38
CA TRP A 151 36.62 -25.60 -21.73
C TRP A 151 36.56 -26.03 -20.27
N THR A 152 35.59 -25.52 -19.49
CA THR A 152 35.45 -25.90 -18.08
C THR A 152 35.00 -27.35 -17.95
N PHE A 153 34.11 -27.80 -18.84
CA PHE A 153 33.72 -29.21 -18.93
C PHE A 153 34.89 -30.12 -19.29
N SER A 154 35.70 -29.75 -20.30
CA SER A 154 36.89 -30.51 -20.69
C SER A 154 37.92 -30.60 -19.56
N LEU A 155 38.13 -29.53 -18.79
CA LEU A 155 39.05 -29.53 -17.64
C LEU A 155 38.60 -30.50 -16.54
N ILE A 156 37.31 -30.48 -16.18
CA ILE A 156 36.73 -31.39 -15.19
C ILE A 156 36.84 -32.84 -15.66
N LEU A 157 36.51 -33.11 -16.93
CA LEU A 157 36.61 -34.44 -17.52
C LEU A 157 38.06 -34.95 -17.52
N LEU A 158 39.02 -34.10 -17.87
CA LEU A 158 40.44 -34.44 -17.84
C LEU A 158 40.90 -34.80 -16.42
N LEU A 159 40.56 -33.98 -15.43
CA LEU A 159 40.88 -34.25 -14.02
C LEU A 159 40.29 -35.59 -13.55
N LEU A 160 39.05 -35.89 -13.93
CA LEU A 160 38.40 -37.17 -13.62
C LEU A 160 39.08 -38.35 -14.33
N CYS A 161 39.45 -38.20 -15.60
CA CYS A 161 40.20 -39.21 -16.34
C CYS A 161 41.58 -39.45 -15.73
N ILE A 162 42.28 -38.40 -15.31
CA ILE A 162 43.58 -38.48 -14.64
C ILE A 162 43.43 -39.18 -13.29
N GLU A 163 42.43 -38.81 -12.49
CA GLU A 163 42.13 -39.43 -11.20
C GLU A 163 41.84 -40.92 -11.36
N TRP A 164 40.97 -41.28 -12.31
CA TRP A 164 40.71 -42.68 -12.64
C TRP A 164 41.96 -43.43 -13.12
N TRP A 165 42.79 -42.79 -13.94
CA TRP A 165 44.02 -43.41 -14.44
C TRP A 165 45.06 -43.62 -13.33
N LEU A 166 45.21 -42.65 -12.41
CA LEU A 166 46.04 -42.81 -11.20
C LEU A 166 45.48 -43.92 -10.30
N ARG A 167 44.16 -43.95 -10.09
CA ARG A 167 43.50 -44.99 -9.29
C ARG A 167 43.74 -46.38 -9.86
N ARG A 168 43.67 -46.52 -11.19
CA ARG A 168 44.02 -47.76 -11.91
C ARG A 168 45.49 -48.12 -11.81
N LYS A 169 46.40 -47.14 -11.84
CA LYS A 169 47.85 -47.34 -11.66
C LYS A 169 48.24 -47.75 -10.24
N TRP A 170 47.48 -47.30 -9.23
CA TRP A 170 47.73 -47.59 -7.82
C TRP A 170 46.93 -48.79 -7.27
N GLY A 171 46.18 -49.49 -8.14
CA GLY A 171 45.52 -50.76 -7.78
C GLY A 171 44.34 -50.63 -6.82
N LEU A 172 43.71 -49.45 -6.76
CA LEU A 172 42.52 -49.20 -5.94
C LEU A 172 41.20 -49.55 -6.66
N VAL A 173 41.29 -50.11 -7.87
CA VAL A 173 40.21 -50.74 -8.66
C VAL A 173 40.77 -51.96 -9.38
#